data_AF-A0A1R4H5Y3-F1
#
_entry.id   AF-A0A1R4H5Y3-F1
#
_cell.length_a   1.000
_cell.length_b   1.000
_cell.length_c   1.000
_cell.angle_alpha   90.00
_cell.angle_beta   90.00
_cell.angle_gamma   90.00
#
_symmetry.space_group_name_H-M   'P 1'
#
loop_
_entity.id
_entity.type
_entity.pdbx_description
1 polymer ?
#
loop_
_entity_poly.entity_id
_entity_poly.type
_entity_poly.pdbx_seq_one_letter_code
_entity_poly.pdbx_strand_id
1 'polypeptide(L)'
;MQQGILITQAGTLERAMQVDTLVFDGRVFNDPVLRSKASEVMQALRQRYSQDASSHPLALYILMNNDEEALGQTLMVELGLDGYFRASSGQGRTELIGQLQTDGRKVCYVGSGEDDTAEMQAALLSVVHYTPDSMASEPTGVILLGNDLQQLPHVFDLAVAFTAKQNFNLVAPIGVDLVDISTTVFLDFGLIYSVLFTYTGLLLGVANTRRSKKKSLNSIVLR
;
A
#
# COMPACT_ATOMS: atom_id res chain seq x y z
N MET A 1 20.62 2.00 -11.55
CA MET A 1 20.00 1.44 -10.34
C MET A 1 18.56 1.10 -10.68
N GLN A 2 18.06 -0.07 -10.30
CA GLN A 2 16.65 -0.43 -10.54
C GLN A 2 15.79 0.34 -9.54
N GLN A 3 14.99 1.27 -10.04
CA GLN A 3 13.90 1.92 -9.29
C GLN A 3 12.63 1.09 -9.52
N GLY A 4 11.78 0.97 -8.50
CA GLY A 4 10.51 0.26 -8.62
C GLY A 4 10.01 -0.35 -7.31
N ILE A 5 8.75 -0.75 -7.31
CA ILE A 5 8.10 -1.34 -6.14
C ILE A 5 7.99 -2.84 -6.38
N LEU A 6 8.55 -3.65 -5.48
CA LEU A 6 8.38 -5.09 -5.49
C LEU A 6 7.31 -5.49 -4.47
N ILE A 7 6.24 -6.12 -4.96
CA ILE A 7 5.18 -6.70 -4.14
C ILE A 7 5.47 -8.20 -4.00
N THR A 8 5.68 -8.64 -2.78
CA THR A 8 6.14 -10.00 -2.44
C THR A 8 5.01 -10.94 -2.04
N GLN A 9 3.89 -10.39 -1.55
CA GLN A 9 2.75 -11.16 -1.05
C GLN A 9 1.46 -10.82 -1.80
N ALA A 10 0.59 -11.83 -1.94
CA ALA A 10 -0.78 -11.62 -2.37
C ALA A 10 -1.57 -10.85 -1.30
N GLY A 11 -2.56 -10.04 -1.72
CA GLY A 11 -3.38 -9.25 -0.80
C GLY A 11 -2.67 -8.05 -0.17
N THR A 12 -1.38 -7.80 -0.46
CA THR A 12 -0.66 -6.61 0.01
C THR A 12 -1.36 -5.31 -0.38
N LEU A 13 -1.81 -5.21 -1.63
CA LEU A 13 -2.51 -4.01 -2.12
C LEU A 13 -3.89 -3.83 -1.47
N GLU A 14 -4.58 -4.93 -1.15
CA GLU A 14 -5.85 -4.87 -0.43
C GLU A 14 -5.66 -4.42 1.01
N ARG A 15 -4.60 -4.89 1.68
CA ARG A 15 -4.21 -4.44 3.02
C ARG A 15 -3.76 -2.98 3.02
N ALA A 16 -3.01 -2.55 2.01
CA ALA A 16 -2.57 -1.16 1.85
C ALA A 16 -3.73 -0.16 1.77
N MET A 17 -4.87 -0.55 1.18
CA MET A 17 -6.08 0.28 1.16
C MET A 17 -6.68 0.53 2.54
N GLN A 18 -6.45 -0.37 3.49
CA GLN A 18 -7.02 -0.26 4.83
C GLN A 18 -6.16 0.59 5.76
N VAL A 19 -4.91 0.87 5.38
CA VAL A 19 -3.94 1.56 6.22
C VAL A 19 -4.37 2.99 6.51
N ASP A 20 -4.44 3.32 7.80
CA ASP A 20 -4.73 4.66 8.31
C ASP A 20 -3.57 5.24 9.14
N THR A 21 -2.57 4.42 9.47
CA THR A 21 -1.49 4.78 10.37
C THR A 21 -0.18 4.25 9.82
N LEU A 22 0.79 5.14 9.59
CA LEU A 22 2.15 4.74 9.23
C LEU A 22 3.06 4.95 10.42
N VAL A 23 3.82 3.90 10.75
CA VAL A 23 4.86 3.93 11.78
C VAL A 23 6.19 3.70 11.09
N PHE A 24 7.06 4.71 11.10
CA PHE A 24 8.40 4.62 10.52
C PHE A 24 9.41 4.22 11.60
N ASP A 25 10.30 3.29 11.29
CA ASP A 25 11.46 3.04 12.14
C ASP A 25 12.42 4.24 12.07
N GLY A 26 12.83 4.76 13.23
CA GLY A 26 13.82 5.84 13.30
C GLY A 26 15.12 5.53 12.59
N ARG A 27 15.52 4.25 12.54
CA ARG A 27 16.72 3.78 11.83
C ARG A 27 16.71 4.12 10.34
N VAL A 28 15.54 4.20 9.71
CA VAL A 28 15.39 4.57 8.28
C VAL A 28 15.92 5.98 8.01
N PHE A 29 15.82 6.89 8.98
CA PHE A 29 16.26 8.28 8.82
C PHE A 29 17.71 8.53 9.24
N ASN A 30 18.46 7.46 9.57
CA ASN A 30 19.91 7.54 9.74
C ASN A 30 20.62 7.75 8.40
N ASP A 31 20.01 7.33 7.28
CA ASP A 31 20.47 7.67 5.94
C ASP A 31 20.14 9.15 5.63
N PRO A 32 21.15 10.03 5.43
CA PRO A 32 20.93 11.45 5.14
C PRO A 32 20.14 11.68 3.85
N VAL A 33 20.29 10.79 2.86
CA VAL A 33 19.60 10.91 1.57
C VAL A 33 18.10 10.69 1.77
N LEU A 34 17.73 9.64 2.50
CA LEU A 34 16.33 9.37 2.84
C LEU A 34 15.72 10.48 3.70
N ARG A 35 16.44 10.94 4.72
CA ARG A 35 15.99 12.02 5.61
C ARG A 35 15.70 13.31 4.84
N SER A 36 16.58 13.71 3.92
CA SER A 36 16.41 14.95 3.14
C SER A 36 15.15 14.96 2.28
N LYS A 37 14.72 13.79 1.79
CA LYS A 37 13.51 13.62 0.99
C LYS A 37 12.27 13.28 1.81
N ALA A 38 12.43 12.83 3.05
CA ALA A 38 11.33 12.32 3.87
C ALA A 38 10.22 13.36 4.09
N SER A 39 10.56 14.63 4.28
CA SER A 39 9.56 15.70 4.49
C SER A 39 8.62 15.84 3.27
N GLU A 40 9.16 15.74 2.06
CA GLU A 40 8.38 15.75 0.81
C GLU A 40 7.45 14.53 0.74
N VAL A 41 7.95 13.36 1.16
CA VAL A 41 7.17 12.11 1.18
C VAL A 41 6.01 12.21 2.18
N MET A 42 6.24 12.71 3.40
CA MET A 42 5.19 12.89 4.41
C MET A 42 4.11 13.85 3.93
N GLN A 43 4.51 14.95 3.28
CA GLN A 43 3.56 15.90 2.68
C GLN A 43 2.76 15.25 1.54
N ALA A 44 3.40 14.50 0.65
CA ALA A 44 2.72 13.79 -0.43
C ALA A 44 1.70 12.77 0.12
N LEU A 45 2.05 12.03 1.17
CA LEU A 45 1.15 11.11 1.86
C LEU A 45 -0.06 11.84 2.48
N ARG A 46 0.17 12.94 3.21
CA ARG A 46 -0.93 13.73 3.80
C ARG A 46 -1.84 14.32 2.73
N GLN A 47 -1.28 14.93 1.67
CA GLN A 47 -2.05 15.48 0.57
C GLN A 47 -2.92 14.41 -0.10
N ARG A 48 -2.34 13.22 -0.35
CA ARG A 48 -3.05 12.08 -0.91
C ARG A 48 -4.25 11.67 -0.03
N TYR A 49 -4.02 11.44 1.25
CA TYR A 49 -5.08 10.98 2.16
C TYR A 49 -6.12 12.05 2.47
N SER A 50 -5.79 13.34 2.33
CA SER A 50 -6.78 14.42 2.47
C SER A 50 -7.84 14.44 1.36
N GLN A 51 -7.54 13.84 0.20
CA GLN A 51 -8.50 13.70 -0.91
C GLN A 51 -9.36 12.44 -0.79
N ASP A 52 -8.95 11.48 0.05
CA ASP A 52 -9.68 10.24 0.25
C ASP A 52 -10.70 10.47 1.37
N ALA A 53 -11.98 10.25 1.10
CA ALA A 53 -13.08 10.46 2.05
C ALA A 53 -13.15 9.37 3.14
N SER A 54 -11.99 8.87 3.57
CA SER A 54 -11.84 7.81 4.54
C SER A 54 -12.11 8.32 5.95
N SER A 55 -12.75 7.48 6.78
CA SER A 55 -13.23 7.83 8.13
C SER A 55 -12.13 8.18 9.14
N HIS A 56 -10.85 7.92 8.80
CA HIS A 56 -9.70 8.21 9.66
C HIS A 56 -8.66 9.05 8.91
N PRO A 57 -8.27 10.22 9.44
CA PRO A 57 -7.13 10.96 8.89
C PRO A 57 -5.85 10.15 9.07
N LEU A 58 -5.00 10.16 8.04
CA LEU A 58 -3.71 9.49 8.07
C LEU A 58 -2.88 10.01 9.25
N ALA A 59 -2.47 9.10 10.14
CA ALA A 59 -1.50 9.44 11.16
C ALA A 59 -0.12 8.91 10.82
N LEU A 60 0.88 9.75 11.04
CA LEU A 60 2.28 9.49 10.76
C LEU A 60 3.06 9.54 12.08
N TYR A 61 3.67 8.43 12.45
CA TYR A 61 4.48 8.32 13.66
C TYR A 61 5.87 7.78 13.34
N ILE A 62 6.82 8.07 14.21
CA ILE A 62 8.15 7.46 14.20
C ILE A 62 8.35 6.64 15.47
N LEU A 63 8.90 5.43 15.33
CA LEU A 63 9.24 4.54 16.43
C LEU A 63 10.76 4.54 16.64
N MET A 64 11.17 5.00 17.81
CA MET A 64 12.57 5.20 18.15
C MET A 64 13.00 4.36 19.35
N ASN A 65 14.30 4.16 19.47
CA ASN A 65 14.85 3.57 20.69
C ASN A 65 14.80 4.60 21.84
N ASN A 66 14.76 4.11 23.07
CA ASN A 66 14.59 4.96 24.26
C ASN A 66 15.70 6.01 24.44
N ASP A 67 16.91 5.73 23.99
CA ASP A 67 18.09 6.59 24.06
C ASP A 67 18.13 7.70 22.99
N GLU A 68 17.19 7.69 22.04
CA GLU A 68 17.16 8.62 20.90
C GLU A 68 16.08 9.71 21.02
N GLU A 69 15.67 10.08 22.25
CA GLU A 69 14.56 11.03 22.48
C GLU A 69 14.75 12.37 21.77
N ALA A 70 15.94 12.96 21.87
CA ALA A 70 16.25 14.24 21.23
C ALA A 70 16.16 14.15 19.69
N LEU A 71 16.55 13.02 19.11
CA LEU A 71 16.46 12.78 17.67
C LEU A 71 14.99 12.62 17.26
N GLY A 72 14.17 11.92 18.04
CA GLY A 72 12.75 11.72 17.74
C GLY A 72 11.93 12.99 17.75
N GLN A 73 12.15 13.85 18.74
CA GLN A 73 11.49 15.15 18.77
C GLN A 73 11.92 16.03 17.58
N THR A 74 13.20 15.99 17.22
CA THR A 74 13.73 16.74 16.07
C THR A 74 13.10 16.24 14.76
N LEU A 75 13.10 14.93 14.53
CA LEU A 75 12.54 14.31 13.32
C LEU A 75 11.03 14.53 13.22
N MET A 76 10.30 14.44 14.34
CA MET A 76 8.87 14.72 14.37
C MET A 76 8.56 16.13 13.84
N VAL A 77 9.31 17.14 14.29
CA VAL A 77 9.14 18.53 13.85
C VAL A 77 9.61 18.74 12.41
N GLU A 78 10.78 18.20 12.05
CA GLU A 78 11.38 18.36 10.72
C GLU A 78 10.54 17.71 9.61
N LEU A 79 9.97 16.55 9.90
CA LEU A 79 9.18 15.77 8.93
C LEU A 79 7.68 16.05 9.01
N GLY A 80 7.21 16.81 10.01
CA GLY A 80 5.80 17.11 10.21
C GLY A 80 4.96 15.88 10.57
N LEU A 81 5.49 15.03 11.47
CA LEU A 81 4.80 13.84 11.98
C LEU A 81 3.81 14.20 13.09
N ASP A 82 2.83 13.34 13.34
CA ASP A 82 1.81 13.53 14.39
C ASP A 82 2.35 13.20 15.79
N GLY A 83 3.42 12.42 15.87
CA GLY A 83 4.08 12.07 17.12
C GLY A 83 5.26 11.13 16.93
N TYR A 84 5.89 10.78 18.06
CA TYR A 84 6.89 9.72 18.13
C TYR A 84 6.58 8.79 19.30
N PHE A 85 6.96 7.52 19.13
CA PHE A 85 6.93 6.51 20.18
C PHE A 85 8.34 6.07 20.52
N ARG A 86 8.50 5.54 21.72
CA ARG A 86 9.77 5.00 22.19
C ARG A 86 9.57 3.63 22.81
N ALA A 87 10.54 2.75 22.59
CA ALA A 87 10.63 1.47 23.26
C ALA A 87 12.09 1.11 23.55
N SER A 88 12.34 0.45 24.68
CA SER A 88 13.67 0.03 25.11
C SER A 88 14.08 -1.35 24.61
N SER A 89 13.14 -2.14 24.10
CA SER A 89 13.38 -3.52 23.65
C SER A 89 12.61 -3.79 22.36
N GLY A 90 13.14 -4.73 21.54
CA GLY A 90 12.44 -5.20 20.34
C GLY A 90 11.04 -5.74 20.65
N GLN A 91 10.87 -6.44 21.78
CA GLN A 91 9.55 -6.88 22.22
C GLN A 91 8.60 -5.70 22.49
N GLY A 92 9.08 -4.64 23.15
CA GLY A 92 8.26 -3.44 23.39
C GLY A 92 7.85 -2.72 22.10
N ARG A 93 8.70 -2.75 21.07
CA ARG A 93 8.39 -2.21 19.73
C ARG A 93 7.25 -2.98 19.07
N THR A 94 7.33 -4.31 19.10
CA THR A 94 6.29 -5.20 18.57
C THR A 94 4.97 -5.08 19.36
N GLU A 95 5.05 -5.01 20.68
CA GLU A 95 3.88 -4.82 21.55
C GLU A 95 3.18 -3.48 21.27
N LEU A 96 3.93 -2.40 21.05
CA LEU A 96 3.36 -1.10 20.68
C LEU A 96 2.57 -1.20 19.37
N ILE A 97 3.14 -1.84 18.33
CA ILE A 97 2.45 -2.02 17.04
C ILE A 97 1.18 -2.86 17.23
N GLY A 98 1.26 -3.93 18.02
CA GLY A 98 0.11 -4.76 18.37
C GLY A 98 -0.97 -4.01 19.16
N GLN A 99 -0.59 -3.13 20.08
CA GLN A 99 -1.51 -2.26 20.82
C GLN A 99 -2.24 -1.31 19.88
N LEU A 100 -1.52 -0.60 19.01
CA LEU A 100 -2.13 0.29 18.01
C LEU A 100 -3.17 -0.46 17.16
N GLN A 101 -2.88 -1.71 16.77
CA GLN A 101 -3.85 -2.52 16.03
C GLN A 101 -5.05 -2.96 16.85
N THR A 102 -4.83 -3.31 18.12
CA THR A 102 -5.90 -3.68 19.05
C THR A 102 -6.83 -2.48 19.31
N ASP A 103 -6.28 -1.27 19.30
CA ASP A 103 -7.02 -0.01 19.37
C ASP A 103 -7.78 0.32 18.05
N GLY A 104 -7.77 -0.60 17.09
CA GLY A 104 -8.51 -0.49 15.83
C GLY A 104 -7.75 0.16 14.69
N ARG A 105 -6.53 0.65 14.93
CA ARG A 105 -5.70 1.29 13.89
C ARG A 105 -5.21 0.26 12.88
N LYS A 106 -5.12 0.65 11.61
CA LYS A 106 -4.59 -0.18 10.54
C LYS A 106 -3.17 0.24 10.23
N VAL A 107 -2.22 -0.38 10.94
CA VAL A 107 -0.83 0.03 10.97
C VAL A 107 -0.03 -0.53 9.79
N CYS A 108 0.60 0.37 9.05
CA CYS A 108 1.69 0.07 8.13
C CYS A 108 3.02 0.41 8.79
N TYR A 109 3.90 -0.58 8.93
CA TYR A 109 5.25 -0.39 9.45
C TYR A 109 6.23 -0.18 8.30
N VAL A 110 7.05 0.86 8.38
CA VAL A 110 8.09 1.18 7.39
C VAL A 110 9.46 1.02 8.03
N GLY A 111 10.17 -0.01 7.58
CA GLY A 111 11.38 -0.52 8.20
C GLY A 111 12.66 -0.43 7.36
N SER A 112 13.77 -0.86 7.94
CA SER A 112 15.06 -1.03 7.26
C SER A 112 15.28 -2.45 6.73
N GLY A 113 14.53 -3.44 7.22
CA GLY A 113 14.64 -4.83 6.78
C GLY A 113 15.90 -5.57 7.26
N GLU A 114 16.57 -5.05 8.30
CA GLU A 114 17.77 -5.66 8.89
C GLU A 114 17.43 -6.46 10.16
N ASP A 115 16.72 -5.84 11.10
CA ASP A 115 16.40 -6.37 12.44
C ASP A 115 15.01 -5.84 12.89
N ASP A 116 14.01 -5.96 12.03
CA ASP A 116 12.64 -5.47 12.28
C ASP A 116 11.53 -6.46 11.86
N THR A 117 11.90 -7.73 11.67
CA THR A 117 10.99 -8.81 11.28
C THR A 117 9.78 -8.91 12.20
N ALA A 118 9.97 -8.76 13.51
CA ALA A 118 8.92 -8.94 14.50
C ALA A 118 7.88 -7.80 14.42
N GLU A 119 8.36 -6.57 14.28
CA GLU A 119 7.54 -5.38 14.04
C GLU A 119 6.77 -5.50 12.71
N MET A 120 7.45 -5.97 11.67
CA MET A 120 6.85 -6.19 10.34
C MET A 120 5.76 -7.26 10.36
N GLN A 121 5.94 -8.33 11.13
CA GLN A 121 4.92 -9.37 11.31
C GLN A 121 3.73 -8.90 12.16
N ALA A 122 3.99 -8.05 13.14
CA ALA A 122 2.92 -7.48 13.95
C ALA A 122 2.09 -6.47 13.17
N ALA A 123 2.65 -5.80 12.15
CA ALA A 123 1.97 -4.82 11.31
C ALA A 123 0.95 -5.44 10.32
N LEU A 124 -0.10 -4.69 9.95
CA LEU A 124 -1.04 -5.13 8.90
C LEU A 124 -0.33 -5.19 7.55
N LEU A 125 0.50 -4.18 7.30
CA LEU A 125 1.34 -4.05 6.13
C LEU A 125 2.76 -3.70 6.56
N SER A 126 3.75 -4.35 5.97
CA SER A 126 5.16 -4.02 6.13
C SER A 126 5.74 -3.52 4.81
N VAL A 127 6.47 -2.41 4.89
CA VAL A 127 7.21 -1.82 3.77
C VAL A 127 8.67 -1.68 4.19
N VAL A 128 9.60 -2.10 3.36
CA VAL A 128 11.04 -1.86 3.60
C VAL A 128 11.65 -1.14 2.42
N HIS A 129 12.64 -0.30 2.71
CA HIS A 129 13.50 0.22 1.66
C HIS A 129 14.55 -0.84 1.29
N TYR A 130 14.97 -0.85 0.03
CA TYR A 130 15.97 -1.82 -0.43
C TYR A 130 17.33 -1.58 0.21
N THR A 131 17.77 -2.56 0.99
CA THR A 131 19.16 -2.76 1.43
C THR A 131 19.64 -4.13 0.95
N PRO A 132 20.97 -4.37 0.80
CA PRO A 132 21.49 -5.69 0.46
C PRO A 132 20.98 -6.81 1.38
N ASP A 133 20.77 -6.50 2.66
CA ASP A 133 20.30 -7.44 3.68
C ASP A 133 18.77 -7.64 3.63
N SER A 134 17.99 -6.62 3.22
CA SER A 134 16.52 -6.72 3.08
C SER A 134 16.04 -7.78 2.06
N MET A 135 16.92 -8.29 1.19
CA MET A 135 16.60 -9.37 0.25
C MET A 135 16.58 -10.75 0.91
N ALA A 136 17.07 -10.89 2.14
CA ALA A 136 17.21 -12.16 2.82
C ALA A 136 15.89 -12.62 3.48
N SER A 137 15.00 -13.21 2.68
CA SER A 137 13.94 -14.16 3.11
C SER A 137 12.88 -13.67 4.11
N GLU A 138 12.87 -12.41 4.52
CA GLU A 138 11.94 -11.93 5.54
C GLU A 138 10.51 -11.68 5.01
N PRO A 139 9.47 -11.89 5.83
CA PRO A 139 8.07 -11.70 5.46
C PRO A 139 7.71 -10.21 5.34
N THR A 140 8.21 -9.59 4.28
CA THR A 140 7.84 -8.23 3.88
C THR A 140 6.63 -8.28 2.95
N GLY A 141 5.73 -7.30 3.01
CA GLY A 141 4.66 -7.12 2.02
C GLY A 141 5.10 -6.34 0.77
N VAL A 142 5.93 -5.30 0.95
CA VAL A 142 6.40 -4.39 -0.11
C VAL A 142 7.86 -4.02 0.09
N ILE A 143 8.66 -4.07 -0.98
CA ILE A 143 10.05 -3.62 -1.00
C ILE A 143 10.18 -2.45 -1.98
N LEU A 144 10.72 -1.32 -1.52
CA LEU A 144 11.01 -0.13 -2.34
C LEU A 144 12.42 -0.24 -2.92
N LEU A 145 12.53 -0.55 -4.21
CA LEU A 145 13.80 -0.73 -4.90
C LEU A 145 14.52 0.61 -5.10
N GLY A 146 15.85 0.60 -4.94
CA GLY A 146 16.68 1.76 -5.22
C GLY A 146 16.83 2.76 -4.07
N ASN A 147 16.54 2.35 -2.82
CA ASN A 147 16.69 3.16 -1.61
C ASN A 147 15.99 4.53 -1.71
N ASP A 148 14.69 4.51 -2.06
CA ASP A 148 13.93 5.74 -2.28
C ASP A 148 12.53 5.68 -1.66
N LEU A 149 12.34 6.43 -0.58
CA LEU A 149 11.04 6.57 0.10
C LEU A 149 10.01 7.32 -0.76
N GLN A 150 10.41 8.04 -1.81
CA GLN A 150 9.48 8.71 -2.73
C GLN A 150 8.54 7.72 -3.45
N GLN A 151 8.89 6.43 -3.44
CA GLN A 151 8.03 5.38 -4.00
C GLN A 151 6.91 4.94 -3.05
N LEU A 152 6.99 5.26 -1.76
CA LEU A 152 6.01 4.84 -0.76
C LEU A 152 4.57 5.34 -1.08
N PRO A 153 4.33 6.63 -1.42
CA PRO A 153 3.01 7.08 -1.85
C PRO A 153 2.46 6.30 -3.05
N HIS A 154 3.33 5.92 -3.99
CA HIS A 154 2.94 5.15 -5.17
C HIS A 154 2.45 3.74 -4.85
N VAL A 155 2.90 3.14 -3.74
CA VAL A 155 2.35 1.86 -3.25
C VAL A 155 0.86 1.99 -2.97
N PHE A 156 0.46 3.07 -2.31
CA PHE A 156 -0.95 3.34 -2.01
C PHE A 156 -1.72 3.76 -3.27
N ASP A 157 -1.11 4.52 -4.20
CA ASP A 157 -1.71 4.79 -5.52
C ASP A 157 -2.08 3.50 -6.24
N LEU A 158 -1.14 2.53 -6.25
CA LEU A 158 -1.33 1.23 -6.86
C LEU A 158 -2.44 0.44 -6.15
N ALA A 159 -2.53 0.54 -4.82
CA ALA A 159 -3.58 -0.10 -4.03
C ALA A 159 -4.98 0.41 -4.43
N VAL A 160 -5.16 1.72 -4.54
CA VAL A 160 -6.45 2.32 -4.99
C VAL A 160 -6.80 1.87 -6.39
N ALA A 161 -5.84 1.96 -7.32
CA ALA A 161 -6.05 1.54 -8.69
C ALA A 161 -6.37 0.05 -8.82
N PHE A 162 -5.78 -0.79 -7.96
CA PHE A 162 -6.03 -2.21 -7.90
C PHE A 162 -7.45 -2.50 -7.39
N THR A 163 -7.85 -1.92 -6.27
CA THR A 163 -9.18 -2.13 -5.66
C THR A 163 -10.30 -1.65 -6.57
N ALA A 164 -10.14 -0.48 -7.22
CA ALA A 164 -11.11 0.01 -8.19
C ALA A 164 -11.31 -0.98 -9.36
N LYS A 165 -10.22 -1.59 -9.85
CA LYS A 165 -10.27 -2.60 -10.91
C LYS A 165 -10.85 -3.92 -10.44
N GLN A 166 -10.50 -4.37 -9.24
CA GLN A 166 -11.03 -5.60 -8.66
C GLN A 166 -12.55 -5.50 -8.49
N ASN A 167 -13.04 -4.38 -7.96
CA ASN A 167 -14.47 -4.15 -7.82
C ASN A 167 -15.18 -4.12 -9.17
N PHE A 168 -14.62 -3.44 -10.17
CA PHE A 168 -15.16 -3.45 -11.53
C PHE A 168 -15.22 -4.88 -12.12
N ASN A 169 -14.16 -5.66 -11.98
CA ASN A 169 -14.11 -7.02 -12.51
C ASN A 169 -15.09 -7.99 -11.82
N LEU A 170 -15.48 -7.72 -10.56
CA LEU A 170 -16.48 -8.52 -9.85
C LEU A 170 -17.90 -8.08 -10.17
N VAL A 171 -18.17 -6.77 -10.24
CA VAL A 171 -19.52 -6.23 -10.44
C VAL A 171 -19.95 -6.23 -11.90
N ALA A 172 -19.03 -5.96 -12.85
CA ALA A 172 -19.38 -5.83 -14.26
C ALA A 172 -19.99 -7.10 -14.87
N PRO A 173 -19.47 -8.33 -14.62
CA PRO A 173 -20.09 -9.55 -15.13
C PRO A 173 -21.51 -9.77 -14.58
N ILE A 174 -21.69 -9.58 -13.27
CA ILE A 174 -23.01 -9.72 -12.62
C ILE A 174 -24.03 -8.75 -13.24
N GLY A 175 -23.61 -7.51 -13.52
CA GLY A 175 -24.46 -6.53 -14.19
C GLY A 175 -24.84 -6.93 -15.62
N VAL A 176 -23.90 -7.47 -16.39
CA VAL A 176 -24.16 -7.97 -17.75
C VAL A 176 -25.14 -9.15 -17.71
N ASP A 177 -24.95 -10.10 -16.79
CA ASP A 177 -25.81 -11.28 -16.66
C ASP A 177 -27.25 -10.90 -16.28
N LEU A 178 -27.43 -9.93 -15.36
CA LEU A 178 -28.77 -9.43 -15.00
C LEU A 178 -29.49 -8.76 -16.16
N VAL A 179 -28.77 -7.99 -16.97
CA VAL A 179 -29.32 -7.38 -18.19
C VAL A 179 -29.74 -8.46 -19.17
N ASP A 180 -28.89 -9.47 -19.38
CA ASP A 180 -29.13 -10.57 -20.32
C ASP A 180 -30.37 -11.41 -19.94
N ILE A 181 -30.50 -11.74 -18.64
CA ILE A 181 -31.70 -12.41 -18.10
C ILE A 181 -32.94 -11.54 -18.31
N SER A 182 -32.85 -10.24 -18.02
CA SER A 182 -33.97 -9.30 -18.18
C SER A 182 -34.40 -9.18 -19.63
N THR A 183 -33.47 -9.07 -20.58
CA THR A 183 -33.78 -9.02 -22.02
C THR A 183 -34.37 -10.32 -22.52
N THR A 184 -33.89 -11.47 -22.03
CA THR A 184 -34.42 -12.78 -22.41
C THR A 184 -35.87 -12.95 -21.93
N VAL A 185 -36.17 -12.56 -20.69
CA VAL A 185 -37.51 -12.72 -20.09
C VAL A 185 -38.54 -11.72 -20.64
N PHE A 186 -38.15 -10.46 -20.89
CA PHE A 186 -39.10 -9.40 -21.26
C PHE A 186 -39.25 -9.16 -22.76
N LEU A 187 -38.26 -9.52 -23.58
CA LEU A 187 -38.23 -9.20 -25.01
C LEU A 187 -38.20 -10.44 -25.92
N ASP A 188 -38.37 -11.65 -25.36
CA ASP A 188 -38.29 -12.93 -26.08
C ASP A 188 -37.02 -13.04 -26.95
N PHE A 189 -35.90 -12.46 -26.48
CA PHE A 189 -34.61 -12.62 -27.16
C PHE A 189 -34.20 -14.10 -27.07
N GLY A 190 -34.22 -14.79 -28.22
CA GLY A 190 -33.91 -16.22 -28.28
C GLY A 190 -32.53 -16.55 -27.71
N LEU A 191 -32.41 -17.74 -27.10
CA LEU A 191 -31.22 -18.26 -26.39
C LEU A 191 -29.87 -18.04 -27.11
N ILE A 192 -29.86 -18.05 -28.45
CA ILE A 192 -28.65 -17.83 -29.26
C ILE A 192 -28.08 -16.42 -29.11
N TYR A 193 -28.92 -15.39 -28.94
CA TYR A 193 -28.46 -14.01 -28.78
C TYR A 193 -27.87 -13.74 -27.40
N SER A 194 -28.45 -14.34 -26.34
CA SER A 194 -27.92 -14.28 -24.97
C SER A 194 -26.51 -14.89 -24.89
N VAL A 195 -26.33 -16.10 -25.44
CA VAL A 195 -25.00 -16.75 -25.49
C VAL A 195 -23.97 -15.90 -26.23
N LEU A 196 -24.33 -15.33 -27.39
CA LEU A 196 -23.47 -14.40 -28.13
C LEU A 196 -23.12 -13.14 -27.33
N PHE A 197 -24.09 -12.57 -26.61
CA PHE A 197 -23.89 -11.38 -25.79
C PHE A 197 -22.91 -11.65 -24.63
N THR A 198 -23.06 -12.77 -23.92
CA THR A 198 -22.14 -13.18 -22.85
C THR A 198 -20.72 -13.37 -23.37
N TYR A 199 -20.53 -13.96 -24.56
CA TYR A 199 -19.21 -14.05 -25.19
C TYR A 199 -18.61 -12.68 -25.52
N THR A 200 -19.42 -11.72 -25.97
CA THR A 200 -18.92 -10.34 -26.20
C THR A 200 -18.55 -9.62 -24.91
N GLY A 201 -19.32 -9.80 -23.83
CA GLY A 201 -19.00 -9.28 -22.49
C GLY A 201 -17.68 -9.83 -21.96
N LEU A 202 -17.45 -11.14 -22.13
CA LEU A 202 -16.21 -11.80 -21.73
C LEU A 202 -15.00 -11.27 -22.52
N LEU A 203 -15.14 -11.07 -23.83
CA LEU A 203 -14.10 -10.46 -24.67
C LEU A 203 -13.78 -9.02 -24.26
N LEU A 204 -14.78 -8.21 -23.92
CA LEU A 204 -14.58 -6.86 -23.41
C LEU A 204 -13.87 -6.85 -22.06
N GLY A 205 -14.23 -7.77 -21.15
CA GLY A 205 -13.54 -7.95 -19.87
C GLY A 205 -12.06 -8.33 -20.04
N VAL A 206 -11.77 -9.27 -20.94
CA VAL A 206 -10.39 -9.65 -21.28
C VAL A 206 -9.63 -8.51 -21.97
N ALA A 207 -10.27 -7.77 -22.87
CA ALA A 207 -9.67 -6.62 -23.54
C ALA A 207 -9.32 -5.49 -22.54
N ASN A 208 -10.18 -5.24 -21.56
CA ASN A 208 -9.92 -4.29 -20.48
C ASN A 208 -8.70 -4.72 -19.64
N THR A 209 -8.60 -6.03 -19.37
CA THR A 209 -7.45 -6.64 -18.67
C THR A 209 -6.15 -6.48 -19.49
N ARG A 210 -6.19 -6.64 -20.82
CA ARG A 210 -5.02 -6.43 -21.70
C ARG A 210 -4.58 -4.97 -21.79
N ARG A 211 -5.51 -4.02 -21.76
CA ARG A 211 -5.20 -2.58 -21.70
C ARG A 211 -4.44 -2.21 -20.41
N SER A 212 -4.62 -2.99 -19.34
CA SER A 212 -3.89 -2.85 -18.07
C SER A 212 -2.40 -3.18 -18.17
N LYS A 213 -1.99 -4.23 -18.91
CA LYS A 213 -0.56 -4.55 -19.11
C LYS A 213 0.19 -3.42 -19.84
N LYS A 214 -0.43 -2.79 -20.83
CA LYS A 214 0.19 -1.70 -21.61
C LYS A 214 0.36 -0.42 -20.79
N LYS A 215 -0.52 -0.14 -19.83
CA LYS A 215 -0.42 1.03 -18.94
C LYS A 215 0.63 0.84 -17.83
N SER A 216 0.74 -0.38 -17.27
CA SER A 216 1.77 -0.76 -16.30
C SER A 216 3.18 -0.82 -16.91
N LEU A 217 3.32 -1.28 -18.16
CA LEU A 217 4.60 -1.23 -18.88
C LEU A 217 5.05 0.21 -19.18
N ASN A 218 4.13 1.12 -19.44
CA ASN A 218 4.47 2.53 -19.69
C ASN A 218 4.82 3.31 -18.41
N SER A 219 4.32 2.91 -17.23
CA SER A 219 4.68 3.55 -15.96
C SER A 219 5.98 3.00 -15.34
N ILE A 220 6.47 1.85 -15.81
CA ILE A 220 7.79 1.29 -15.42
C ILE A 220 8.93 1.88 -16.28
N VAL A 221 8.60 2.54 -17.40
CA VAL A 221 9.58 3.07 -18.38
C VAL A 221 9.59 4.61 -18.45
N LEU A 222 8.70 5.31 -17.75
CA LEU A 222 8.69 6.77 -17.73
C LEU A 222 9.14 7.33 -16.37
N ARG A 223 10.45 7.60 -16.33
CA ARG A 223 11.23 8.53 -15.49
C ARG A 223 11.20 8.37 -13.98
#